data_AF-A0A498INI6-F1
#
_entry.id   AF-A0A498INI6-F1
#
_cell.length_a   1.000
_cell.length_b   1.000
_cell.length_c   1.000
_cell.angle_alpha   90.00
_cell.angle_beta   90.00
_cell.angle_gamma   90.00
#
_symmetry.space_group_name_H-M   'P 1'
#
loop_
_entity.id
_entity.type
_entity.pdbx_description
1 polymer ?
#
loop_
_entity_poly.entity_id
_entity_poly.type
_entity_poly.pdbx_seq_one_letter_code
_entity_poly.pdbx_strand_id
1 'polypeptide(L)'
;METQRTSYRLVLVPCPFQGHITPILQLGAILHSEDFYITVPHTNFNFPLNYPDFDFLEISDGLCEQNISSHNFIAAILGFNV
;
A
#
# COMPACT_ATOMS: atom_id res chain seq x y z
N MET A 1 -33.65 -16.39 4.13
CA MET A 1 -32.72 -16.90 3.10
C MET A 1 -31.58 -15.92 3.06
N GLU A 2 -30.52 -16.21 3.81
CA GLU A 2 -29.35 -15.34 3.93
C GLU A 2 -28.47 -15.62 2.72
N THR A 3 -28.49 -14.71 1.75
CA THR A 3 -27.54 -14.76 0.64
C THR A 3 -26.15 -14.61 1.25
N GLN A 4 -25.34 -15.67 1.22
CA GLN A 4 -23.93 -15.59 1.57
C GLN A 4 -23.30 -14.54 0.64
N ARG A 5 -23.12 -13.31 1.14
CA ARG A 5 -22.41 -12.27 0.41
C ARG A 5 -20.98 -12.75 0.27
N THR A 6 -20.61 -13.15 -0.94
CA THR A 6 -19.22 -13.45 -1.28
C THR A 6 -18.49 -12.12 -1.22
N SER A 7 -17.84 -11.82 -0.10
CA SER A 7 -17.05 -10.60 -0.01
C SER A 7 -15.74 -10.82 -0.78
N TYR A 8 -15.41 -9.84 -1.62
CA TYR A 8 -14.24 -9.89 -2.49
C TYR A 8 -13.09 -9.15 -1.81
N ARG A 9 -11.93 -9.82 -1.74
CA ARG A 9 -10.70 -9.20 -1.24
C ARG A 9 -9.95 -8.56 -2.39
N LEU A 10 -9.57 -7.29 -2.22
CA LEU A 10 -8.78 -6.53 -3.17
C LEU A 10 -7.43 -6.17 -2.57
N VAL A 11 -6.36 -6.39 -3.35
CA VAL A 11 -5.00 -6.01 -2.97
C VAL A 11 -4.62 -4.74 -3.73
N LEU A 12 -4.35 -3.66 -3.00
CA LEU A 12 -3.90 -2.39 -3.57
C LEU A 12 -2.40 -2.25 -3.36
N VAL A 13 -1.63 -2.11 -4.43
CA VAL A 13 -0.16 -2.03 -4.38
C VAL A 13 0.29 -0.60 -4.72
N PRO A 14 0.26 0.34 -3.76
CA PRO A 14 0.72 1.69 -4.02
C PRO A 14 2.23 1.73 -4.22
N CYS A 15 2.67 2.56 -5.17
CA CYS A 15 4.07 2.97 -5.22
C CYS A 15 4.39 3.75 -3.93
N PRO A 16 5.52 3.51 -3.24
CA PRO A 16 5.81 4.00 -1.89
C PRO A 16 6.23 5.49 -1.86
N PHE A 17 5.46 6.33 -2.56
CA PHE A 17 5.59 7.78 -2.58
C PHE A 17 4.27 8.41 -2.19
N GLN A 18 4.32 9.48 -1.37
CA GLN A 18 3.12 10.13 -0.83
C GLN A 18 2.09 10.50 -1.91
N GLY A 19 2.53 10.95 -3.09
CA GLY A 19 1.67 11.29 -4.22
C GLY A 19 0.89 10.13 -4.84
N HIS A 20 1.29 8.87 -4.58
CA HIS A 20 0.61 7.66 -5.05
C HIS A 20 -0.14 6.94 -3.93
N ILE A 21 0.44 6.94 -2.73
CA ILE A 21 -0.13 6.30 -1.55
C ILE A 21 -1.51 6.90 -1.20
N THR A 22 -1.60 8.22 -1.01
CA THR A 22 -2.84 8.86 -0.54
C THR A 22 -4.02 8.63 -1.50
N PRO A 23 -3.89 8.83 -2.82
CA PRO A 23 -4.98 8.57 -3.75
C PRO A 23 -5.41 7.08 -3.77
N ILE A 24 -4.47 6.14 -3.64
CA ILE A 24 -4.80 4.71 -3.63
C ILE A 24 -5.55 4.32 -2.36
N LEU A 25 -5.21 4.89 -1.21
CA LEU A 25 -5.95 4.64 0.03
C LEU A 25 -7.34 5.29 0.03
N GLN A 26 -7.48 6.49 -0.56
CA GLN A 26 -8.78 7.11 -0.79
C GLN A 26 -9.66 6.24 -1.71
N LEU A 27 -9.08 5.69 -2.77
CA LEU A 27 -9.76 4.71 -3.62
C LEU A 27 -10.15 3.45 -2.82
N GLY A 28 -9.24 2.93 -2.00
CA GLY A 28 -9.53 1.81 -1.10
C GLY A 28 -10.70 2.07 -0.17
N ALA A 29 -10.85 3.30 0.35
CA ALA A 29 -11.94 3.63 1.27
C ALA A 29 -13.30 3.62 0.56
N ILE A 30 -13.34 4.11 -0.69
CA ILE A 30 -14.53 4.04 -1.54
C ILE A 30 -14.88 2.58 -1.85
N LEU A 31 -13.89 1.75 -2.18
CA LEU A 31 -14.12 0.34 -2.47
C LEU A 31 -14.55 -0.44 -1.22
N HIS A 32 -14.01 -0.11 -0.05
CA HIS A 32 -14.45 -0.70 1.21
C HIS A 32 -15.92 -0.40 1.52
N SER A 33 -16.42 0.81 1.19
CA SER A 33 -17.85 1.11 1.32
C SER A 33 -18.76 0.29 0.39
N GLU A 34 -18.19 -0.35 -0.64
CA GLU A 34 -18.89 -1.25 -1.58
C GLU A 34 -18.71 -2.74 -1.21
N ASP A 35 -18.50 -3.06 0.07
CA ASP A 35 -18.34 -4.42 0.62
C ASP A 35 -17.06 -5.18 0.18
N PHE A 36 -16.02 -4.48 -0.29
CA PHE A 36 -14.70 -5.07 -0.56
C PHE A 36 -13.79 -5.07 0.68
N TYR A 37 -13.12 -6.19 0.96
CA TYR A 37 -12.03 -6.23 1.94
C TYR A 37 -10.73 -5.75 1.30
N ILE A 38 -10.11 -4.72 1.88
CA ILE A 38 -8.92 -4.09 1.29
C ILE A 38 -7.67 -4.56 2.03
N THR A 39 -6.66 -4.96 1.26
CA THR A 39 -5.32 -5.25 1.76
C THR A 39 -4.29 -4.41 1.03
N VAL A 40 -3.39 -3.81 1.78
CA VAL A 40 -2.37 -2.90 1.25
C VAL A 40 -1.00 -3.40 1.70
N PRO A 41 -0.21 -4.03 0.81
CA PRO A 41 1.20 -4.18 1.05
C PRO A 41 1.87 -2.82 1.19
N HIS A 42 2.71 -2.66 2.20
CA HIS A 42 3.49 -1.45 2.41
C HIS A 42 4.92 -1.78 2.79
N THR A 43 5.80 -0.85 2.47
CA THR A 43 7.20 -0.86 2.89
C THR A 43 7.37 -0.07 4.18
N ASN A 44 8.52 -0.22 4.86
CA ASN A 44 8.88 0.67 5.98
C ASN A 44 9.20 2.10 5.51
N PHE A 45 9.53 2.26 4.22
CA PHE A 45 9.70 3.56 3.60
C PHE A 45 8.37 4.34 3.54
N ASN A 46 8.32 5.45 4.29
CA ASN A 46 7.26 6.47 4.23
C ASN A 46 5.84 6.01 4.65
N PHE A 47 5.74 5.11 5.63
CA PHE A 47 4.45 4.57 6.08
C PHE A 47 4.11 4.94 7.53
N PRO A 48 3.17 5.89 7.73
CA PRO A 48 2.17 5.68 8.78
C PRO A 48 0.80 6.23 8.35
N LEU A 49 -0.13 5.35 8.01
CA LEU A 49 -1.45 5.75 7.49
C LEU A 49 -2.54 5.12 8.35
N ASN A 50 -3.36 5.97 8.96
CA ASN A 50 -4.46 5.58 9.83
C ASN A 50 -5.68 5.15 9.00
N TYR A 51 -5.70 3.89 8.55
CA TYR A 51 -6.87 3.25 7.95
C TYR A 51 -7.19 1.97 8.73
N PRO A 52 -7.91 2.07 9.87
CA PRO A 52 -8.16 0.92 10.75
C PRO A 52 -9.00 -0.19 10.09
N ASP A 53 -9.71 0.14 9.02
CA ASP A 53 -10.58 -0.78 8.29
C ASP A 53 -9.81 -1.58 7.20
N PHE A 54 -8.51 -1.33 7.01
CA PHE A 54 -7.69 -2.03 6.02
C PHE A 54 -6.72 -3.00 6.67
N ASP A 55 -6.45 -4.10 5.99
CA ASP A 55 -5.34 -4.98 6.33
C ASP A 55 -4.04 -4.44 5.74
N PHE A 56 -3.03 -4.25 6.58
CA PHE A 56 -1.69 -3.85 6.12
C PHE A 56 -0.73 -5.03 6.19
N LEU A 57 0.02 -5.23 5.09
CA LEU A 57 1.04 -6.28 4.99
C LEU A 57 2.41 -5.63 4.80
N GLU A 58 3.28 -5.77 5.80
CA GLU A 58 4.66 -5.30 5.66
C GLU A 58 5.42 -6.17 4.66
N ILE A 59 6.07 -5.53 3.69
CA ILE A 59 6.95 -6.17 2.71
C ILE A 59 8.32 -5.48 2.73
N SER A 60 9.37 -6.27 2.49
CA SER A 60 10.72 -5.73 2.36
C SER A 60 10.81 -4.85 1.11
N ASP A 61 11.47 -3.70 1.24
CA ASP A 61 11.58 -2.70 0.18
C ASP A 61 12.86 -2.82 -0.66
N GLY A 62 13.75 -3.75 -0.33
CA GLY A 62 15.04 -3.89 -0.99
C GLY A 62 15.97 -2.68 -0.81
N LEU A 63 15.61 -1.71 0.04
CA LEU A 63 16.37 -0.49 0.24
C LEU A 63 17.46 -0.69 1.30
N CYS A 64 18.65 -0.16 1.03
CA CYS A 64 19.72 0.01 2.01
C CYS A 64 19.90 1.51 2.31
N GLU A 65 20.41 1.87 3.49
CA GLU A 65 20.59 3.26 3.95
C GLU A 65 21.38 4.15 2.95
N GLN A 66 22.25 3.55 2.14
CA GLN A 66 23.02 4.24 1.11
C GLN A 66 22.14 4.75 -0.06
N ASN A 67 21.08 4.00 -0.41
CA ASN A 67 20.16 4.38 -1.48
C ASN A 67 19.27 5.55 -1.06
N ILE A 68 18.93 5.63 0.24
CA ILE A 68 18.06 6.66 0.82
C ILE A 68 18.83 7.96 1.08
N SER A 69 20.06 7.87 1.59
CA SER A 69 20.87 9.05 2.00
C SER A 69 21.33 9.92 0.83
N SER A 70 21.40 9.37 -0.39
CA SER A 70 21.87 10.11 -1.57
C SER A 70 20.85 11.07 -2.18
N HIS A 71 19.60 11.12 -1.69
CA HIS A 71 18.48 11.80 -2.37
C HIS A 71 18.35 11.42 -3.86
N ASN A 72 18.90 10.27 -4.27
CA ASN A 72 18.85 9.81 -5.64
C ASN A 72 17.55 9.04 -5.87
N PHE A 73 16.55 9.75 -6.39
CA PHE A 73 15.24 9.22 -6.71
C PHE A 73 15.29 7.97 -7.61
N ILE A 74 16.24 7.91 -8.55
CA ILE A 74 16.40 6.76 -9.45
C ILE A 74 16.91 5.53 -8.69
N ALA A 75 17.88 5.72 -7.79
CA ALA A 75 18.39 4.63 -6.94
C ALA A 75 17.30 4.07 -6.02
N ALA A 76 16.43 4.94 -5.48
CA ALA A 76 15.28 4.53 -4.68
C ALA A 76 14.26 3.72 -5.49
N ILE A 77 13.88 4.17 -6.70
CA ILE A 77 12.96 3.42 -7.58
C ILE A 77 13.52 2.04 -7.93
N LEU A 78 14.81 1.97 -8.31
CA LEU A 78 15.45 0.71 -8.67
C LEU A 78 15.51 -0.26 -7.49
N GLY A 79 15.65 0.24 -6.26
CA GLY A 79 15.69 -0.59 -5.06
C GLY A 79 14.38 -1.32 -4.77
N PHE A 80 13.23 -0.76 -5.17
CA PHE A 80 11.93 -1.44 -5.03
C PHE A 80 11.74 -2.61 -6.00
N ASN A 81 12.58 -2.71 -7.04
CA ASN A 81 12.58 -3.84 -7.96
C ASN A 81 13.50 -4.94 -7.44
N VAL A 82 12.98 -5.76 -6.52
CA VAL A 82 13.64 -6.96 -5.97
C VAL A 82 13.58 -8.15 -6.94
#